data_AF-A0A924KWS1-F1
#
_entry.id   AF-A0A924KWS1-F1
#
_cell.length_a   1.000
_cell.length_b   1.000
_cell.length_c   1.000
_cell.angle_alpha   90.00
_cell.angle_beta   90.00
_cell.angle_gamma   90.00
#
_symmetry.space_group_name_H-M   'P 1'
#
loop_
_entity.id
_entity.type
_entity.pdbx_description
1 polymer ?
#
loop_
_entity_poly.entity_id
_entity_poly.type
_entity_poly.pdbx_seq_one_letter_code
_entity_poly.pdbx_strand_id
1 'polypeptide(L)'
;MTDIWRSFVAQRCLWELGLGVVFHGPEMFQDRNEHSLMRDFEQEIPGYLNNERIREKLESTALLSGEANIGGNLHRCYEALVNIGIVPLKEMPLVEAWLADVDAVRSVNRTL
;
A
#
# COMPACT_ATOMS: atom_id res chain seq x y z
N MET A 1 4.39 4.40 10.26
CA MET A 1 3.80 3.06 9.98
C MET A 1 2.90 2.99 8.74
N THR A 2 2.04 3.98 8.48
CA THR A 2 1.07 3.93 7.37
C THR A 2 1.71 3.76 5.98
N ASP A 3 2.89 4.32 5.77
CA ASP A 3 3.70 4.22 4.55
C ASP A 3 4.32 2.84 4.34
N ILE A 4 4.86 2.23 5.40
CA ILE A 4 5.43 0.88 5.35
C ILE A 4 4.37 -0.15 4.94
N TRP A 5 3.19 -0.14 5.56
CA TRP A 5 2.13 -1.09 5.21
C TRP A 5 1.59 -0.89 3.80
N ARG A 6 1.52 0.37 3.34
CA ARG A 6 1.20 0.68 1.94
C ARG A 6 2.23 0.10 0.97
N SER A 7 3.50 0.07 1.36
CA SER A 7 4.55 -0.57 0.54
C SER A 7 4.35 -2.09 0.40
N PHE A 8 3.90 -2.78 1.45
CA PHE A 8 3.56 -4.21 1.36
C PHE A 8 2.39 -4.46 0.41
N VAL A 9 1.35 -3.62 0.46
CA VAL A 9 0.22 -3.71 -0.48
C VAL A 9 0.69 -3.49 -1.91
N ALA A 10 1.51 -2.47 -2.15
CA ALA A 10 2.07 -2.18 -3.47
C ALA A 10 2.94 -3.34 -3.99
N GLN A 11 3.84 -3.85 -3.15
CA GLN A 11 4.70 -4.99 -3.48
C GLN A 11 3.88 -6.24 -3.83
N ARG A 12 2.84 -6.54 -3.06
CA ARG A 12 1.93 -7.66 -3.36
C ARG A 12 1.23 -7.50 -4.71
N CYS A 13 0.86 -6.28 -5.09
CA CYS A 13 0.26 -6.01 -6.40
C CYS A 13 1.29 -6.13 -7.54
N LEU A 14 2.54 -5.71 -7.34
CA LEU A 14 3.62 -5.83 -8.34
C LEU A 14 3.91 -7.29 -8.71
N TRP A 15 3.83 -8.21 -7.76
CA TRP A 15 4.06 -9.63 -8.01
C TRP A 15 3.09 -10.22 -9.05
N GLU A 16 1.84 -9.75 -9.10
CA GLU A 16 0.84 -10.17 -10.10
C GLU A 16 1.10 -9.62 -11.51
N LEU A 17 2.05 -8.69 -11.63
CA LEU A 17 2.56 -8.18 -12.89
C LEU A 17 3.90 -8.83 -13.27
N GLY A 18 4.41 -9.77 -12.47
CA GLY A 18 5.75 -10.31 -12.61
C GLY A 18 6.86 -9.28 -12.33
N LEU A 19 6.53 -8.21 -11.59
CA LEU A 19 7.44 -7.12 -11.25
C LEU A 19 7.93 -7.22 -9.80
N GLY A 20 8.98 -6.47 -9.48
CA GLY A 20 9.58 -6.40 -8.15
C GLY A 20 9.96 -4.97 -7.76
N VAL A 21 10.43 -4.81 -6.52
CA VAL A 21 10.93 -3.54 -5.99
C VAL A 21 12.44 -3.49 -6.16
N VAL A 22 12.96 -2.36 -6.67
CA VAL A 22 14.39 -2.09 -6.82
C VAL A 22 14.82 -1.08 -5.77
N PHE A 23 16.01 -1.27 -5.21
CA PHE A 23 16.61 -0.36 -4.23
C PHE A 23 17.87 0.27 -4.79
N HIS A 24 18.05 1.56 -4.56
CA HIS A 24 19.28 2.29 -4.86
C HIS A 24 19.59 3.27 -3.72
N GLY A 25 20.84 3.75 -3.67
CA GLY A 25 21.26 4.73 -2.67
C GLY A 25 20.56 6.08 -2.84
N PRO A 26 20.45 6.90 -1.77
CA PRO A 26 19.80 8.20 -1.86
C PRO A 26 20.59 9.14 -2.78
N GLU A 27 19.91 9.73 -3.76
CA GLU A 27 20.48 10.74 -4.66
C GLU A 27 20.07 12.17 -4.25
N MET A 28 19.35 12.30 -3.14
CA MET A 28 18.67 13.52 -2.71
C MET A 28 19.23 14.03 -1.38
N PHE A 29 19.28 15.35 -1.20
CA PHE A 29 19.40 15.95 0.12
C PHE A 29 18.02 15.95 0.81
N GLN A 30 17.97 15.50 2.06
CA GLN A 30 16.72 15.46 2.81
C GLN A 30 16.76 16.45 3.97
N ASP A 31 15.92 17.49 3.90
CA ASP A 31 15.61 18.32 5.06
C ASP A 31 14.53 17.62 5.90
N ARG A 32 14.86 17.33 7.16
CA ARG A 32 14.05 16.47 8.03
C ARG A 32 13.41 17.29 9.13
N ASN A 33 12.15 16.96 9.43
CA ASN A 33 11.49 17.47 10.61
C ASN A 33 12.26 17.04 11.87
N GLU A 34 12.18 17.87 12.92
CA GLU A 34 12.76 17.55 14.21
C GLU A 34 12.09 16.29 14.80
N HIS A 35 12.91 15.30 15.14
CA HIS A 35 12.46 13.98 15.56
C HIS A 35 12.29 13.90 17.08
N SER A 36 11.26 13.19 17.54
CA SER A 36 11.10 12.81 18.93
C SER A 36 11.32 11.31 19.06
N LEU A 37 12.55 10.92 19.40
CA LEU A 37 12.99 9.51 19.35
C LEU A 37 12.02 8.54 20.05
N MET A 38 11.49 8.92 21.21
CA MET A 38 10.55 8.06 21.95
C MET A 38 9.18 7.95 21.29
N ARG A 39 8.68 9.04 20.68
CA ARG A 39 7.40 9.01 19.95
C ARG A 39 7.54 8.23 18.65
N ASP A 40 8.64 8.44 17.94
CA ASP A 40 8.92 7.75 16.68
C ASP A 40 9.02 6.24 16.94
N PHE A 41 9.75 5.84 17.99
CA PHE A 41 9.80 4.44 18.43
C PHE A 41 8.41 3.87 18.74
N GLU A 42 7.58 4.60 19.51
CA GLU A 42 6.22 4.16 19.85
C GLU A 42 5.35 3.95 18.60
N GLN A 43 5.46 4.84 17.62
CA GLN A 43 4.74 4.73 16.34
C GLN A 43 5.20 3.54 15.49
N GLU A 44 6.41 3.01 15.75
CA GLU A 44 6.94 1.84 15.05
C GLU A 44 6.49 0.50 15.69
N ILE A 45 6.09 0.49 16.97
CA ILE A 45 5.65 -0.71 17.70
C ILE A 45 4.57 -1.50 16.94
N PRO A 46 3.49 -0.89 16.40
CA PRO A 46 2.48 -1.63 15.65
C PRO A 46 3.05 -2.40 14.45
N GLY A 47 4.08 -1.87 13.80
CA GLY A 47 4.76 -2.54 12.69
C GLY A 47 5.48 -3.79 13.16
N TYR A 48 6.31 -3.66 14.20
CA TYR A 48 7.00 -4.82 14.78
C TYR A 48 6.05 -5.94 15.20
N LEU A 49 4.87 -5.61 15.72
CA LEU A 49 3.88 -6.59 16.17
C LEU A 49 3.07 -7.23 15.04
N ASN A 50 2.86 -6.53 13.91
CA ASN A 50 1.90 -6.96 12.90
C ASN A 50 2.50 -7.25 11.51
N ASN A 51 3.75 -6.90 11.22
CA ASN A 51 4.32 -7.06 9.89
C ASN A 51 4.23 -8.50 9.37
N GLU A 52 4.47 -9.50 10.22
CA GLU A 52 4.35 -10.92 9.88
C GLU A 52 2.92 -11.25 9.45
N ARG A 53 1.95 -10.88 10.29
CA ARG A 53 0.52 -11.13 10.06
C ARG A 53 0.01 -10.42 8.81
N ILE A 54 0.52 -9.22 8.52
CA ILE A 54 0.21 -8.47 7.30
C ILE A 54 0.78 -9.20 6.10
N ARG A 55 2.04 -9.62 6.15
CA ARG A 55 2.70 -10.37 5.06
C ARG A 55 1.92 -11.63 4.72
N GLU A 56 1.66 -12.48 5.72
CA GLU A 56 0.92 -13.73 5.54
C GLU A 56 -0.48 -13.50 4.96
N LYS A 57 -1.18 -12.46 5.45
CA LYS A 57 -2.51 -12.13 4.94
C LYS A 57 -2.47 -11.67 3.48
N LEU A 58 -1.52 -10.81 3.12
CA LEU A 58 -1.39 -10.32 1.74
C LEU A 58 -0.94 -11.43 0.79
N GLU A 59 0.01 -12.28 1.20
CA GLU A 59 0.47 -13.45 0.43
C GLU A 59 -0.68 -14.43 0.15
N SER A 60 -1.51 -14.72 1.16
CA SER A 60 -2.66 -15.62 1.01
C SER A 60 -3.87 -14.99 0.30
N THR A 61 -3.85 -13.68 0.05
CA THR A 61 -4.93 -12.99 -0.66
C THR A 61 -4.82 -13.28 -2.16
N ALA A 62 -5.88 -13.86 -2.73
CA ALA A 62 -5.97 -14.12 -4.15
C ALA A 62 -6.15 -12.82 -4.94
N LEU A 63 -5.22 -12.57 -5.86
CA LEU A 63 -5.23 -11.41 -6.75
C LEU A 63 -5.28 -11.88 -8.21
N LEU A 64 -5.60 -10.96 -9.12
CA LEU A 64 -5.70 -11.24 -10.54
C LEU A 64 -4.50 -10.65 -11.30
N SER A 65 -3.91 -11.41 -12.22
CA SER A 65 -2.76 -10.94 -13.00
C SER A 65 -3.16 -9.90 -14.06
N GLY A 66 -2.19 -9.12 -14.52
CA GLY A 66 -2.35 -8.15 -15.62
C GLY A 66 -2.77 -6.75 -15.19
N GLU A 67 -2.39 -5.75 -16.00
CA GLU A 67 -2.51 -4.32 -15.66
C GLU A 67 -3.94 -3.83 -15.41
N ALA A 68 -4.92 -4.42 -16.10
CA ALA A 68 -6.33 -4.09 -15.92
C ALA A 68 -6.83 -4.38 -14.50
N ASN A 69 -6.15 -5.26 -13.75
CA ASN A 69 -6.55 -5.67 -12.41
C ASN A 69 -5.86 -4.90 -11.29
N ILE A 70 -4.93 -3.98 -11.58
CA ILE A 70 -4.15 -3.26 -10.54
C ILE A 70 -5.07 -2.58 -9.51
N GLY A 71 -6.07 -1.82 -9.97
CA GLY A 71 -7.00 -1.12 -9.07
C GLY A 71 -7.85 -2.09 -8.24
N GLY A 72 -8.37 -3.15 -8.87
CA GLY A 72 -9.12 -4.18 -8.16
C GLY A 72 -8.28 -4.96 -7.16
N ASN A 73 -7.00 -5.18 -7.45
CA ASN A 73 -6.06 -5.83 -6.54
C ASN A 73 -5.72 -4.95 -5.33
N LEU A 74 -5.53 -3.64 -5.55
CA LEU A 74 -5.36 -2.67 -4.46
C LEU A 74 -6.55 -2.74 -3.50
N HIS A 75 -7.77 -2.71 -4.03
CA HIS A 75 -9.00 -2.81 -3.24
C HIS A 75 -9.06 -4.13 -2.45
N ARG A 76 -8.80 -5.29 -3.08
CA ARG A 76 -8.78 -6.61 -2.42
C ARG A 76 -7.77 -6.67 -1.28
N CYS A 77 -6.58 -6.09 -1.45
CA CYS A 77 -5.57 -6.02 -0.39
C CYS A 77 -6.07 -5.21 0.81
N TYR A 78 -6.69 -4.05 0.59
CA TYR A 78 -7.23 -3.24 1.69
C TYR A 78 -8.39 -3.94 2.39
N GLU A 79 -9.30 -4.57 1.65
CA GLU A 79 -10.38 -5.39 2.22
C GLU A 79 -9.81 -6.52 3.09
N ALA A 80 -8.78 -7.22 2.60
CA ALA A 80 -8.08 -8.26 3.34
C ALA A 80 -7.48 -7.75 4.67
N LEU A 81 -6.89 -6.56 4.68
CA LEU A 81 -6.31 -5.94 5.87
C LEU A 81 -7.35 -5.39 6.84
N VAL A 82 -8.48 -4.89 6.32
CA VAL A 82 -9.64 -4.48 7.13
C VAL A 82 -10.26 -5.69 7.83
N ASN A 83 -10.42 -6.79 7.11
CA ASN A 83 -11.01 -8.02 7.65
C ASN A 83 -10.20 -8.63 8.81
N ILE A 84 -8.89 -8.41 8.85
CA ILE A 84 -8.03 -8.83 9.98
C ILE A 84 -7.83 -7.73 11.03
N GLY A 85 -8.47 -6.57 10.88
CA GLY A 85 -8.44 -5.47 11.84
C GLY A 85 -7.12 -4.70 11.92
N ILE A 86 -6.26 -4.81 10.90
CA ILE A 86 -5.02 -4.02 10.81
C ILE A 86 -5.33 -2.60 10.34
N VAL A 87 -6.21 -2.49 9.35
CA VAL A 87 -6.64 -1.22 8.77
C VAL A 87 -8.09 -0.98 9.18
N PRO A 88 -8.46 0.24 9.61
CA PRO A 88 -9.83 0.51 10.01
C PRO A 88 -10.74 0.57 8.77
N LEU A 89 -11.99 0.12 8.92
CA LEU A 89 -12.99 0.10 7.83
C LEU A 89 -13.16 1.45 7.11
N LYS A 90 -12.97 2.57 7.83
CA LYS A 90 -13.03 3.93 7.28
C LYS A 90 -12.00 4.24 6.19
N GLU A 91 -11.00 3.38 5.98
CA GLU A 91 -10.04 3.52 4.88
C GLU A 91 -10.63 3.06 3.55
N MET A 92 -11.62 2.16 3.53
CA MET A 92 -12.21 1.66 2.28
C MET A 92 -12.79 2.79 1.41
N PRO A 93 -13.59 3.74 1.94
CA PRO A 93 -14.05 4.89 1.15
C PRO A 93 -12.91 5.74 0.57
N LEU A 94 -11.76 5.83 1.25
CA LEU A 94 -10.61 6.58 0.75
C LEU A 94 -9.93 5.85 -0.41
N VAL A 95 -9.83 4.52 -0.33
CA VAL A 95 -9.30 3.68 -1.42
C VAL A 95 -10.22 3.75 -2.64
N GLU A 96 -11.53 3.67 -2.44
CA GLU A 96 -12.54 3.78 -3.50
C GLU A 96 -12.50 5.17 -4.17
N ALA A 97 -12.42 6.24 -3.38
CA ALA A 97 -12.29 7.60 -3.91
C ALA A 97 -11.00 7.77 -4.74
N TRP A 98 -9.87 7.27 -4.23
CA TRP A 98 -8.60 7.29 -4.96
C TRP A 98 -8.68 6.53 -6.29
N LEU A 99 -9.28 5.34 -6.29
CA LEU A 99 -9.46 4.55 -7.52
C LEU A 99 -10.33 5.29 -8.55
N ALA A 100 -11.42 5.92 -8.10
CA ALA A 100 -12.27 6.73 -8.95
C ALA A 100 -11.51 7.92 -9.56
N ASP A 101 -10.70 8.63 -8.78
CA ASP A 101 -9.88 9.74 -9.25
C ASP A 101 -8.84 9.29 -10.29
N VAL A 102 -8.17 8.15 -10.05
CA VAL A 102 -7.19 7.58 -10.99
C VAL A 102 -7.87 7.19 -12.30
N ASP A 103 -9.04 6.58 -12.27
CA ASP A 103 -9.79 6.20 -13.47
C ASP A 103 -10.27 7.43 -14.24
N ALA A 104 -10.73 8.47 -13.54
CA ALA A 104 -11.11 9.74 -14.15
C ALA A 104 -9.93 10.36 -14.92
N VAL A 105 -8.74 10.45 -14.31
CA VAL A 105 -7.53 11.00 -14.95
C VAL A 105 -7.07 10.13 -16.13
N ARG A 106 -7.13 8.79 -16.01
CA ARG A 106 -6.78 7.88 -17.11
C ARG A 106 -7.69 8.02 -18.32
N SER A 107 -8.99 8.26 -18.10
CA SER A 107 -9.96 8.44 -19.19
C SER A 107 -9.67 9.70 -20.01
N VAL A 108 -9.22 10.77 -19.36
CA VAL A 108 -8.85 12.03 -20.02
C VAL A 108 -7.65 11.84 -20.95
N ASN A 109 -6.62 11.12 -20.49
CA ASN A 109 -5.38 10.90 -21.25
C ASN A 109 -5.52 9.95 -22.44
N ARG A 110 -6.64 9.23 -22.59
CA ARG A 110 -6.93 8.38 -23.77
C ARG A 110 -7.68 9.11 -24.89
N THR A 111 -8.14 10.34 -24.63
CA THR A 111 -8.98 11.12 -25.56
C THR A 111 -8.19 12.24 -26.26
N LEU A 112 -6.90 12.38 -25.95
CA LEU A 112 -5.91 13.24 -26.61
C LEU A 112 -4.99 12.39 -27.48
#